data_AF-A0A8S8YHQ2-F1
#
_entry.id   AF-A0A8S8YHQ2-F1
#
_cell.length_a   1.000
_cell.length_b   1.000
_cell.length_c   1.000
_cell.angle_alpha   90.00
_cell.angle_beta   90.00
_cell.angle_gamma   90.00
#
_symmetry.space_group_name_H-M   'P 1'
#
loop_
_entity.id
_entity.type
_entity.pdbx_description
1 polymer ?
#
loop_
_entity_poly.entity_id
_entity_poly.type
_entity_poly.pdbx_seq_one_letter_code
_entity_poly.pdbx_strand_id
1 'polypeptide(L)'
;MGIDFPGVDNDWDHDDDGLSDENETLVWGTDPYDADTDDDGLSDYDEVMSFGTNPFASDSDTDGLTDLQEIFNYATNPMNSDSDNDGLSDGLEVNYWGTDPLVYAPDADNDLFYHFQDCNDNNPDVNPGTYERLNGIDDDCDDLTDEGFNFTDRDSDGLLDWPEYHIHGTDFEDADTDDDGLGDGIEVETYGSNPLSYDPMRIKMDIIGS
;
A
#
# COMPACT_ATOMS: atom_id res chain seq x y z
N MET A 1 45.01 3.16 64.86
CA MET A 1 44.95 2.18 63.74
C MET A 1 43.50 2.13 63.33
N GLY A 2 43.15 2.81 62.23
CA GLY A 2 41.87 2.61 61.57
C GLY A 2 41.92 1.27 60.83
N ILE A 3 40.82 0.54 60.89
CA ILE A 3 40.64 -0.68 60.11
C ILE A 3 39.95 -0.26 58.81
N ASP A 4 40.73 -0.16 57.72
CA ASP A 4 40.17 -0.13 56.38
C ASP A 4 39.80 -1.58 56.02
N PHE A 5 38.50 -1.84 55.87
CA PHE A 5 38.00 -3.05 55.25
C PHE A 5 37.99 -2.84 53.73
N PRO A 6 38.72 -3.63 52.93
CA PRO A 6 38.67 -3.52 51.49
C PRO A 6 37.39 -4.19 50.97
N GLY A 7 36.56 -3.43 50.24
CA GLY A 7 35.62 -3.98 49.25
C GLY A 7 34.22 -4.33 49.70
N VAL A 8 33.52 -3.47 50.44
CA VAL A 8 32.05 -3.41 50.29
C VAL A 8 31.83 -2.33 49.27
N ASP A 9 31.55 -2.71 48.03
CA ASP A 9 30.93 -1.78 47.11
C ASP A 9 29.57 -1.44 47.74
N ASN A 10 29.41 -0.18 48.10
CA ASN A 10 28.19 0.31 48.73
C ASN A 10 27.43 1.20 47.75
N ASP A 11 27.76 1.05 46.46
CA ASP A 11 26.86 1.42 45.40
C ASP A 11 25.65 0.50 45.42
N TRP A 12 24.47 1.07 45.27
CA TRP A 12 23.19 0.36 45.34
C TRP A 12 22.45 0.41 43.99
N ASP A 13 23.07 1.02 42.99
CA ASP A 13 22.59 1.31 41.64
C ASP A 13 23.87 1.43 40.78
N HIS A 14 24.43 0.30 40.35
CA HIS A 14 25.82 0.28 39.84
C HIS A 14 25.98 0.87 38.43
N ASP A 15 24.92 0.98 37.65
CA ASP A 15 24.92 1.56 36.30
C ASP A 15 24.31 2.98 36.25
N ASP A 16 23.87 3.50 37.40
CA ASP A 16 23.35 4.86 37.60
C ASP A 16 22.08 5.15 36.75
N ASP A 17 21.26 4.15 36.44
CA ASP A 17 20.04 4.29 35.65
C ASP A 17 18.81 4.73 36.48
N GLY A 18 18.90 4.57 37.80
CA GLY A 18 17.86 4.95 38.77
C GLY A 18 17.02 3.79 39.31
N LEU A 19 17.21 2.56 38.83
CA LEU A 19 16.83 1.32 39.49
C LEU A 19 17.96 0.88 40.42
N SER A 20 17.60 0.36 41.59
CA SER A 20 18.60 -0.23 42.48
C SER A 20 18.90 -1.67 42.08
N ASP A 21 20.12 -2.16 42.31
CA ASP A 21 20.50 -3.55 42.01
C ASP A 21 19.54 -4.60 42.60
N GLU A 22 18.97 -4.30 43.78
CA GLU A 22 17.98 -5.17 44.43
C GLU A 22 16.69 -5.26 43.62
N ASN A 23 16.21 -4.16 43.06
CA ASN A 23 15.01 -4.13 42.20
C ASN A 23 15.29 -4.78 40.85
N GLU A 24 16.42 -4.50 40.24
CA GLU A 24 16.83 -5.11 38.99
C GLU A 24 16.94 -6.63 39.15
N THR A 25 17.66 -7.11 40.17
CA THR A 25 17.82 -8.56 40.37
C THR A 25 16.55 -9.27 40.86
N LEU A 26 15.77 -8.67 41.77
CA LEU A 26 14.67 -9.36 42.47
C LEU A 26 13.28 -9.07 41.92
N VAL A 27 13.10 -7.98 41.18
CA VAL A 27 11.78 -7.53 40.69
C VAL A 27 11.69 -7.61 39.17
N TRP A 28 12.61 -6.97 38.45
CA TRP A 28 12.53 -6.81 36.99
C TRP A 28 13.35 -7.85 36.21
N GLY A 29 14.42 -8.36 36.82
CA GLY A 29 15.31 -9.37 36.28
C GLY A 29 16.44 -8.82 35.39
N THR A 30 16.59 -7.50 35.29
CA THR A 30 17.57 -6.80 34.44
C THR A 30 19.00 -6.92 35.01
N ASP A 31 20.02 -6.52 34.26
CA ASP A 31 21.43 -6.61 34.70
C ASP A 31 21.85 -5.36 35.47
N PRO A 32 22.16 -5.43 36.79
CA PRO A 32 22.53 -4.27 37.60
C PRO A 32 23.76 -3.46 37.16
N TYR A 33 24.44 -3.90 36.12
CA TYR A 33 25.64 -3.27 35.59
C TYR A 33 25.43 -2.77 34.16
N ASP A 34 24.20 -2.79 33.66
CA ASP A 34 23.83 -2.44 32.29
C ASP A 34 22.50 -1.67 32.26
N ALA A 35 22.59 -0.35 32.15
CA ALA A 35 21.46 0.55 32.29
C ALA A 35 20.35 0.38 31.23
N ASP A 36 20.58 -0.41 30.18
CA ASP A 36 19.71 -0.60 29.02
C ASP A 36 19.87 -2.07 28.57
N THR A 37 19.08 -2.96 29.17
CA THR A 37 19.32 -4.41 29.09
C THR A 37 19.14 -4.99 27.67
N ASP A 38 18.38 -4.34 26.79
CA ASP A 38 18.14 -4.80 25.41
C ASP A 38 18.74 -3.91 24.30
N ASP A 39 19.49 -2.89 24.70
CA ASP A 39 20.26 -1.98 23.84
C ASP A 39 19.39 -1.18 22.84
N ASP A 40 18.12 -0.86 23.17
CA ASP A 40 17.23 -0.05 22.31
C ASP A 40 17.41 1.47 22.49
N GLY A 41 18.07 1.87 23.58
CA GLY A 41 18.39 3.24 23.96
C GLY A 41 17.45 3.85 25.01
N LEU A 42 16.45 3.12 25.50
CA LEU A 42 15.74 3.41 26.75
C LEU A 42 16.47 2.73 27.91
N SER A 43 16.48 3.36 29.08
CA SER A 43 17.04 2.70 30.26
C SER A 43 16.02 1.76 30.89
N ASP A 44 16.48 0.72 31.57
CA ASP A 44 15.60 -0.24 32.28
C ASP A 44 14.63 0.50 33.22
N TYR A 45 15.11 1.53 33.93
CA TYR A 45 14.28 2.44 34.71
C TYR A 45 13.18 3.09 33.89
N ASP A 46 13.50 3.71 32.76
CA ASP A 46 12.55 4.44 31.93
C ASP A 46 11.50 3.49 31.35
N GLU A 47 11.91 2.31 30.91
CA GLU A 47 11.00 1.27 30.44
C GLU A 47 10.00 0.84 31.51
N VAL A 48 10.47 0.43 32.69
CA VAL A 48 9.56 -0.15 33.71
C VAL A 48 8.81 0.89 34.53
N MET A 49 9.33 2.12 34.65
CA MET A 49 8.75 3.17 35.50
C MET A 49 8.03 4.28 34.72
N SER A 50 8.42 4.54 33.47
CA SER A 50 7.88 5.66 32.67
C SER A 50 6.99 5.19 31.54
N PHE A 51 7.42 4.19 30.75
CA PHE A 51 6.75 3.82 29.50
C PHE A 51 5.94 2.52 29.58
N GLY A 52 6.30 1.61 30.49
CA GLY A 52 5.65 0.31 30.65
C GLY A 52 6.00 -0.70 29.56
N THR A 53 7.16 -0.53 28.92
CA THR A 53 7.73 -1.44 27.91
C THR A 53 8.49 -2.59 28.58
N ASN A 54 9.02 -3.51 27.76
CA ASN A 54 9.72 -4.70 28.24
C ASN A 54 11.25 -4.55 28.08
N PRO A 55 12.01 -4.46 29.19
CA PRO A 55 13.46 -4.23 29.18
C PRO A 55 14.32 -5.40 28.68
N PHE A 56 13.72 -6.33 27.96
CA PHE A 56 14.42 -7.46 27.32
C PHE A 56 14.03 -7.60 25.84
N ALA A 57 13.27 -6.65 25.32
CA ALA A 57 12.80 -6.63 23.95
C ALA A 57 12.78 -5.19 23.46
N SER A 58 13.79 -4.85 22.65
CA SER A 58 13.94 -3.54 22.04
C SER A 58 12.75 -3.08 21.19
N ASP A 59 11.82 -3.97 20.90
CA ASP A 59 10.55 -3.77 20.20
C ASP A 59 9.51 -4.60 20.96
N SER A 60 8.77 -3.94 21.86
CA SER A 60 7.94 -4.59 22.87
C SER A 60 6.67 -5.23 22.28
N ASP A 61 6.13 -4.71 21.17
CA ASP A 61 4.95 -5.25 20.49
C ASP A 61 5.25 -5.98 19.18
N THR A 62 6.52 -6.01 18.78
CA THR A 62 7.11 -6.77 17.67
C THR A 62 6.66 -6.33 16.28
N ASP A 63 6.40 -5.04 16.10
CA ASP A 63 5.91 -4.47 14.84
C ASP A 63 7.01 -4.00 13.87
N GLY A 64 8.26 -3.95 14.35
CA GLY A 64 9.44 -3.54 13.61
C GLY A 64 9.95 -2.12 13.89
N LEU A 65 9.38 -1.40 14.85
CA LEU A 65 9.93 -0.18 15.44
C LEU A 65 10.47 -0.48 16.84
N THR A 66 11.56 0.18 17.24
CA THR A 66 12.02 0.05 18.62
C THR A 66 11.16 0.91 19.55
N ASP A 67 11.07 0.54 20.82
CA ASP A 67 10.28 1.29 21.81
C ASP A 67 10.71 2.77 21.86
N LEU A 68 12.03 3.02 21.81
CA LEU A 68 12.59 4.37 21.68
C LEU A 68 12.07 5.11 20.43
N GLN A 69 12.03 4.45 19.28
CA GLN A 69 11.58 5.06 18.03
C GLN A 69 10.11 5.44 18.10
N GLU A 70 9.28 4.55 18.61
CA GLU A 70 7.85 4.79 18.78
C GLU A 70 7.59 5.98 19.70
N ILE A 71 8.23 6.01 20.87
CA ILE A 71 8.04 7.08 21.86
C ILE A 71 8.52 8.44 21.34
N PHE A 72 9.71 8.51 20.74
CA PHE A 72 10.38 9.78 20.47
C PHE A 72 10.32 10.26 19.02
N ASN A 73 10.12 9.36 18.05
CA ASN A 73 10.08 9.74 16.63
C ASN A 73 8.66 9.73 16.07
N TYR A 74 7.84 8.73 16.42
CA TYR A 74 6.52 8.52 15.80
C TYR A 74 5.34 8.84 16.72
N ALA A 75 5.57 8.92 18.03
CA ALA A 75 4.54 9.11 19.05
C ALA A 75 3.42 8.05 19.01
N THR A 76 3.77 6.83 18.59
CA THR A 76 2.95 5.63 18.65
C THR A 76 3.00 5.00 20.04
N ASN A 77 2.22 3.93 20.26
CA ASN A 77 2.20 3.23 21.53
C ASN A 77 3.03 1.94 21.44
N PRO A 78 4.18 1.82 22.13
CA PRO A 78 5.11 0.69 22.00
C PRO A 78 4.61 -0.67 22.52
N MET A 79 3.37 -0.70 22.99
CA MET A 79 2.68 -1.91 23.44
C MET A 79 1.52 -2.26 22.52
N ASN A 80 1.42 -1.63 21.35
CA ASN A 80 0.32 -1.76 20.43
C ASN A 80 0.78 -1.53 18.98
N SER A 81 0.99 -2.64 18.29
CA SER A 81 1.56 -2.68 16.94
C SER A 81 0.79 -1.91 15.85
N ASP A 82 -0.39 -1.37 16.15
CA ASP A 82 -1.30 -0.68 15.22
C ASP A 82 -2.00 0.45 16.00
N SER A 83 -1.36 1.60 16.07
CA SER A 83 -1.74 2.71 16.95
C SER A 83 -3.05 3.38 16.56
N ASP A 84 -3.40 3.43 15.29
CA ASP A 84 -4.64 4.03 14.79
C ASP A 84 -5.77 3.03 14.48
N ASN A 85 -5.47 1.74 14.53
CA ASN A 85 -6.38 0.60 14.35
C ASN A 85 -6.97 0.50 12.94
N ASP A 86 -6.19 0.80 11.91
CA ASP A 86 -6.59 0.67 10.51
C ASP A 86 -6.27 -0.70 9.87
N GLY A 87 -5.46 -1.52 10.55
CA GLY A 87 -5.07 -2.86 10.09
C GLY A 87 -3.65 -2.94 9.51
N LEU A 88 -2.93 -1.83 9.40
CA LEU A 88 -1.49 -1.77 9.17
C LEU A 88 -0.77 -1.64 10.52
N SER A 89 0.44 -2.19 10.59
CA SER A 89 1.26 -1.99 11.78
C SER A 89 2.07 -0.70 11.68
N ASP A 90 2.35 -0.04 12.80
CA ASP A 90 3.06 1.24 12.82
C ASP A 90 4.42 1.10 12.10
N GLY A 91 5.11 -0.02 12.36
CA GLY A 91 6.35 -0.38 11.69
C GLY A 91 6.21 -0.69 10.19
N LEU A 92 5.08 -1.20 9.71
CA LEU A 92 4.87 -1.39 8.27
C LEU A 92 4.68 -0.05 7.57
N GLU A 93 3.86 0.82 8.16
CA GLU A 93 3.58 2.16 7.69
C GLU A 93 4.86 3.00 7.57
N VAL A 94 5.68 3.00 8.61
CA VAL A 94 6.94 3.75 8.63
C VAL A 94 7.98 3.14 7.69
N ASN A 95 8.25 1.84 7.79
CA ASN A 95 9.42 1.24 7.12
C ASN A 95 9.20 0.95 5.64
N TYR A 96 7.95 0.75 5.20
CA TYR A 96 7.63 0.34 3.83
C TYR A 96 6.78 1.36 3.08
N TRP A 97 5.72 1.87 3.69
CA TRP A 97 4.73 2.69 3.00
C TRP A 97 5.03 4.19 3.08
N GLY A 98 5.76 4.62 4.10
CA GLY A 98 6.01 6.04 4.37
C GLY A 98 4.74 6.81 4.75
N THR A 99 3.75 6.12 5.34
CA THR A 99 2.52 6.72 5.88
C THR A 99 2.72 7.15 7.34
N ASP A 100 1.73 7.84 7.89
CA ASP A 100 1.75 8.32 9.28
C ASP A 100 0.96 7.33 10.16
N PRO A 101 1.62 6.62 11.10
CA PRO A 101 1.01 5.53 11.88
C PRO A 101 -0.04 5.99 12.91
N LEU A 102 -0.34 7.29 12.94
CA LEU A 102 -1.39 7.88 13.75
C LEU A 102 -2.59 8.33 12.91
N VAL A 103 -2.60 8.03 11.61
CA VAL A 103 -3.59 8.51 10.64
C VAL A 103 -4.28 7.34 9.95
N TYR A 104 -5.43 6.98 10.51
CA TYR A 104 -6.30 5.92 10.03
C TYR A 104 -6.44 5.90 8.50
N ALA A 105 -5.87 4.89 7.86
CA ALA A 105 -5.92 4.62 6.43
C ALA A 105 -6.82 3.40 6.17
N PRO A 106 -8.12 3.59 5.91
CA PRO A 106 -8.98 2.46 5.57
C PRO A 106 -8.66 1.94 4.17
N ASP A 107 -8.86 0.63 4.00
CA ASP A 107 -9.24 0.01 2.73
C ASP A 107 -10.75 0.22 2.58
N ALA A 108 -11.16 1.19 1.76
CA ALA A 108 -12.55 1.68 1.76
C ALA A 108 -13.51 0.80 0.96
N ASP A 109 -13.03 0.06 -0.03
CA ASP A 109 -13.83 -0.88 -0.82
C ASP A 109 -13.61 -2.36 -0.47
N ASN A 110 -12.66 -2.65 0.43
CA ASN A 110 -12.36 -3.96 1.02
C ASN A 110 -11.71 -4.95 0.05
N ASP A 111 -10.82 -4.48 -0.82
CA ASP A 111 -10.06 -5.30 -1.76
C ASP A 111 -8.63 -5.65 -1.31
N LEU A 112 -8.25 -5.22 -0.10
CA LEU A 112 -6.95 -5.35 0.56
C LEU A 112 -5.87 -4.39 0.06
N PHE A 113 -6.20 -3.44 -0.79
CA PHE A 113 -5.34 -2.33 -1.16
C PHE A 113 -5.78 -1.08 -0.42
N TYR A 114 -4.84 -0.49 0.29
CA TYR A 114 -5.10 0.73 1.05
C TYR A 114 -5.08 1.93 0.11
N HIS A 115 -5.73 3.03 0.50
CA HIS A 115 -5.86 4.25 -0.31
C HIS A 115 -4.55 4.82 -0.93
N PHE A 116 -3.38 4.47 -0.38
CA PHE A 116 -2.06 4.92 -0.87
C PHE A 116 -1.41 3.95 -1.87
N GLN A 117 -1.93 2.73 -1.97
CA GLN A 117 -1.57 1.72 -2.99
C GLN A 117 -2.57 1.74 -4.14
N ASP A 118 -3.83 2.03 -3.83
CA ASP A 118 -4.94 1.97 -4.76
C ASP A 118 -5.17 3.30 -5.49
N CYS A 119 -5.29 3.25 -6.81
CA CYS A 119 -5.65 4.38 -7.64
C CYS A 119 -7.16 4.72 -7.58
N ASN A 120 -8.02 3.81 -7.08
CA ASN A 120 -9.44 4.05 -6.87
C ASN A 120 -10.04 3.23 -5.71
N ASP A 121 -9.82 3.73 -4.49
CA ASP A 121 -10.32 3.23 -3.18
C ASP A 121 -11.86 3.30 -3.00
N ASN A 122 -12.63 3.32 -4.09
CA ASN A 122 -14.09 3.16 -4.07
C ASN A 122 -14.57 2.09 -5.05
N ASN A 123 -13.65 1.38 -5.70
CA ASN A 123 -13.94 0.38 -6.70
C ASN A 123 -13.00 -0.84 -6.54
N PRO A 124 -13.48 -1.95 -5.93
CA PRO A 124 -12.64 -3.09 -5.56
C PRO A 124 -12.15 -3.93 -6.75
N ASP A 125 -12.52 -3.53 -7.97
CA ASP A 125 -12.06 -4.12 -9.23
C ASP A 125 -10.86 -3.34 -9.82
N VAL A 126 -10.49 -2.19 -9.24
CA VAL A 126 -9.39 -1.32 -9.66
C VAL A 126 -8.34 -1.34 -8.56
N ASN A 127 -7.22 -2.03 -8.78
CA ASN A 127 -6.14 -2.14 -7.81
C ASN A 127 -4.85 -2.69 -8.46
N PRO A 128 -3.68 -2.44 -7.84
CA PRO A 128 -2.39 -2.87 -8.37
C PRO A 128 -2.31 -4.34 -8.80
N GLY A 129 -2.03 -4.56 -10.08
CA GLY A 129 -1.79 -5.89 -10.66
C GLY A 129 -3.05 -6.71 -10.97
N THR A 130 -4.23 -6.08 -11.02
CA THR A 130 -5.42 -6.66 -11.68
C THR A 130 -5.21 -6.76 -13.20
N TYR A 131 -6.23 -7.20 -13.94
CA TYR A 131 -6.20 -7.22 -15.40
C TYR A 131 -6.99 -6.06 -15.98
N GLU A 132 -6.39 -5.36 -16.95
CA GLU A 132 -7.09 -4.34 -17.74
C GLU A 132 -8.33 -4.88 -18.44
N ARG A 133 -9.38 -4.08 -18.38
CA ARG A 133 -10.61 -4.25 -19.15
C ARG A 133 -10.79 -2.99 -19.98
N LEU A 134 -10.98 -3.13 -21.30
CA LEU A 134 -11.25 -2.02 -22.22
C LEU A 134 -12.47 -1.17 -21.79
N ASN A 135 -12.25 -0.21 -20.88
CA ASN A 135 -13.29 0.51 -20.14
C ASN A 135 -12.88 1.97 -19.85
N GLY A 136 -11.68 2.40 -20.25
CA GLY A 136 -11.17 3.75 -20.09
C GLY A 136 -10.65 4.08 -18.69
N ILE A 137 -10.49 3.08 -17.83
CA ILE A 137 -9.94 3.17 -16.47
C ILE A 137 -8.61 2.41 -16.48
N ASP A 138 -7.63 2.95 -15.77
CA ASP A 138 -6.43 2.21 -15.38
C ASP A 138 -6.87 1.25 -14.26
N ASP A 139 -7.17 0.01 -14.61
CA ASP A 139 -7.68 -0.97 -13.66
C ASP A 139 -6.52 -1.47 -12.77
N ASP A 140 -5.31 -1.62 -13.31
CA ASP A 140 -4.15 -2.20 -12.61
C ASP A 140 -3.16 -1.22 -11.97
N CYS A 141 -3.50 0.06 -11.99
CA CYS A 141 -2.79 1.18 -11.38
C CYS A 141 -1.32 1.30 -11.84
N ASP A 142 -1.03 1.02 -13.11
CA ASP A 142 0.33 1.12 -13.70
C ASP A 142 0.59 2.42 -14.50
N ASP A 143 -0.35 3.38 -14.44
CA ASP A 143 -0.41 4.64 -15.20
C ASP A 143 -0.66 4.45 -16.72
N LEU A 144 -0.96 3.23 -17.17
CA LEU A 144 -1.46 2.94 -18.51
C LEU A 144 -2.97 2.65 -18.42
N THR A 145 -3.65 2.78 -19.56
CA THR A 145 -5.10 2.59 -19.61
C THR A 145 -5.39 1.69 -20.77
N ASP A 146 -6.10 0.60 -20.48
CA ASP A 146 -6.52 -0.40 -21.45
C ASP A 146 -5.33 -0.94 -22.28
N GLU A 147 -4.15 -1.09 -21.68
CA GLU A 147 -3.02 -1.67 -22.41
C GLU A 147 -3.25 -3.16 -22.72
N GLY A 148 -2.54 -3.66 -23.73
CA GLY A 148 -2.77 -5.00 -24.27
C GLY A 148 -3.88 -5.10 -25.32
N PHE A 149 -4.80 -4.13 -25.40
CA PHE A 149 -5.85 -4.06 -26.43
C PHE A 149 -5.39 -3.44 -27.77
N ASN A 150 -4.17 -2.90 -27.82
CA ASN A 150 -3.57 -2.30 -29.03
C ASN A 150 -3.27 -3.28 -30.18
N PHE A 151 -3.49 -4.59 -29.98
CA PHE A 151 -3.18 -5.62 -30.98
C PHE A 151 -4.32 -6.61 -31.18
N THR A 152 -5.44 -6.42 -30.49
CA THR A 152 -6.64 -7.25 -30.61
C THR A 152 -7.61 -6.59 -31.57
N ASP A 153 -8.35 -7.43 -32.28
CA ASP A 153 -9.42 -7.10 -33.23
C ASP A 153 -10.45 -8.22 -33.03
N ARG A 154 -11.37 -7.97 -32.11
CA ARG A 154 -12.24 -9.00 -31.52
C ARG A 154 -13.36 -9.41 -32.47
N ASP A 155 -13.92 -8.47 -33.19
CA ASP A 155 -15.01 -8.67 -34.15
C ASP A 155 -14.52 -8.91 -35.59
N SER A 156 -13.22 -8.71 -35.85
CA SER A 156 -12.55 -8.95 -37.13
C SER A 156 -13.00 -8.02 -38.26
N ASP A 157 -13.36 -6.79 -37.93
CA ASP A 157 -13.79 -5.77 -38.90
C ASP A 157 -12.63 -4.98 -39.53
N GLY A 158 -11.44 -5.07 -38.92
CA GLY A 158 -10.18 -4.46 -39.36
C GLY A 158 -9.75 -3.23 -38.55
N LEU A 159 -10.59 -2.70 -37.66
CA LEU A 159 -10.17 -1.83 -36.57
C LEU A 159 -9.64 -2.67 -35.40
N LEU A 160 -8.79 -2.06 -34.58
CA LEU A 160 -8.26 -2.71 -33.38
C LEU A 160 -9.09 -2.24 -32.18
N ASP A 161 -9.31 -3.11 -31.20
CA ASP A 161 -10.20 -2.86 -30.07
C ASP A 161 -9.88 -1.53 -29.35
N TRP A 162 -8.59 -1.24 -29.14
CA TRP A 162 -8.18 0.00 -28.46
C TRP A 162 -8.57 1.28 -29.23
N PRO A 163 -8.21 1.46 -30.52
CA PRO A 163 -8.73 2.55 -31.34
C PRO A 163 -10.26 2.64 -31.40
N GLU A 164 -10.96 1.52 -31.46
CA GLU A 164 -12.43 1.50 -31.48
C GLU A 164 -12.98 2.19 -30.25
N TYR A 165 -12.55 1.76 -29.06
CA TYR A 165 -13.03 2.31 -27.81
C TYR A 165 -12.57 3.78 -27.59
N HIS A 166 -11.28 4.08 -27.76
CA HIS A 166 -10.72 5.37 -27.36
C HIS A 166 -10.80 6.48 -28.43
N ILE A 167 -10.91 6.12 -29.71
CA ILE A 167 -10.87 7.08 -30.82
C ILE A 167 -12.21 7.15 -31.55
N HIS A 168 -12.79 6.00 -31.89
CA HIS A 168 -13.97 5.93 -32.74
C HIS A 168 -15.27 5.90 -31.96
N GLY A 169 -15.26 5.36 -30.73
CA GLY A 169 -16.42 5.13 -29.89
C GLY A 169 -17.32 4.01 -30.40
N THR A 170 -16.79 3.10 -31.22
CA THR A 170 -17.48 1.91 -31.74
C THR A 170 -17.45 0.79 -30.71
N ASP A 171 -18.36 -0.17 -30.84
CA ASP A 171 -18.40 -1.35 -29.99
C ASP A 171 -17.43 -2.40 -30.58
N PHE A 172 -16.28 -2.58 -29.92
CA PHE A 172 -15.24 -3.53 -30.34
C PHE A 172 -15.69 -5.01 -30.37
N GLU A 173 -16.92 -5.33 -29.95
CA GLU A 173 -17.52 -6.65 -30.13
C GLU A 173 -18.52 -6.72 -31.30
N ASP A 174 -18.75 -5.61 -32.01
CA ASP A 174 -19.75 -5.45 -33.07
C ASP A 174 -19.18 -4.74 -34.31
N ALA A 175 -18.90 -5.54 -35.34
CA ALA A 175 -18.23 -5.10 -36.57
C ALA A 175 -18.97 -4.03 -37.40
N ASP A 176 -20.18 -3.62 -37.03
CA ASP A 176 -21.06 -2.65 -37.72
C ASP A 176 -21.92 -1.95 -36.65
N THR A 177 -21.30 -1.05 -35.86
CA THR A 177 -21.91 -0.46 -34.66
C THR A 177 -23.24 0.26 -34.94
N ASP A 178 -23.42 0.80 -36.15
CA ASP A 178 -24.63 1.52 -36.53
C ASP A 178 -25.66 0.72 -37.35
N ASP A 179 -25.38 -0.57 -37.57
CA ASP A 179 -26.23 -1.56 -38.27
C ASP A 179 -26.63 -1.13 -39.70
N ASP A 180 -25.78 -0.39 -40.43
CA ASP A 180 -26.10 0.09 -41.77
C ASP A 180 -25.68 -0.84 -42.92
N GLY A 181 -24.85 -1.83 -42.61
CA GLY A 181 -24.30 -2.80 -43.54
C GLY A 181 -22.89 -2.49 -44.04
N LEU A 182 -22.23 -1.45 -43.53
CA LEU A 182 -20.80 -1.18 -43.68
C LEU A 182 -20.12 -1.37 -42.33
N GLY A 183 -19.09 -2.21 -42.27
CA GLY A 183 -18.39 -2.40 -41.00
C GLY A 183 -17.53 -1.21 -40.61
N ASP A 184 -17.34 -0.99 -39.32
CA ASP A 184 -16.74 0.21 -38.75
C ASP A 184 -15.33 0.46 -39.32
N GLY A 185 -14.53 -0.59 -39.46
CA GLY A 185 -13.19 -0.51 -40.04
C GLY A 185 -13.16 -0.18 -41.51
N ILE A 186 -14.15 -0.61 -42.29
CA ILE A 186 -14.31 -0.18 -43.68
C ILE A 186 -14.64 1.31 -43.72
N GLU A 187 -15.52 1.76 -42.85
CA GLU A 187 -15.91 3.16 -42.76
C GLU A 187 -14.74 4.08 -42.41
N VAL A 188 -13.97 3.73 -41.38
CA VAL A 188 -12.82 4.51 -40.94
C VAL A 188 -11.68 4.45 -41.96
N GLU A 189 -11.23 3.26 -42.36
CA GLU A 189 -10.00 3.11 -43.13
C GLU A 189 -10.18 3.36 -44.63
N THR A 190 -11.33 2.98 -45.19
CA THR A 190 -11.58 3.06 -46.64
C THR A 190 -12.37 4.30 -47.03
N TYR A 191 -13.42 4.63 -46.26
CA TYR A 191 -14.34 5.70 -46.64
C TYR A 191 -14.13 7.02 -45.93
N GLY A 192 -13.49 7.01 -44.75
CA GLY A 192 -13.42 8.16 -43.86
C GLY A 192 -14.80 8.68 -43.45
N SER A 193 -15.79 7.79 -43.35
CA SER A 193 -17.13 8.08 -42.82
C SER A 193 -17.14 7.91 -41.29
N ASN A 194 -18.29 8.17 -40.66
CA ASN A 194 -18.44 8.09 -39.21
C ASN A 194 -19.13 6.76 -38.86
N PRO A 195 -18.45 5.81 -38.20
CA PRO A 195 -18.97 4.48 -37.92
C PRO A 195 -20.14 4.42 -36.91
N LEU A 196 -20.52 5.58 -36.34
CA LEU A 196 -21.63 5.70 -35.41
C LEU A 196 -22.89 6.30 -36.07
N SER A 197 -22.96 6.36 -37.39
CA SER A 197 -23.98 7.12 -38.09
C SER A 197 -24.35 6.54 -39.44
N TYR A 198 -25.51 5.89 -39.46
CA TYR A 198 -26.16 5.33 -40.65
C TYR A 198 -25.89 6.14 -41.93
N ASP A 199 -25.32 5.46 -42.93
CA ASP A 199 -24.74 6.02 -44.14
C ASP A 199 -25.64 5.67 -45.36
N PRO A 200 -26.74 6.42 -45.59
CA PRO A 200 -27.83 6.04 -46.50
C PRO A 200 -27.44 5.97 -48.00
N MET A 201 -26.21 6.32 -48.36
CA MET A 201 -25.80 6.52 -49.75
C MET A 201 -24.98 5.38 -50.36
N ARG A 202 -24.50 4.38 -49.61
CA ARG A 202 -23.49 3.45 -50.13
C ARG A 202 -23.89 1.99 -50.33
N ILE A 203 -25.03 1.53 -49.81
CA ILE A 203 -25.66 0.23 -50.18
C ILE A 203 -25.91 0.10 -51.70
N LYS A 204 -25.87 1.22 -52.46
CA LYS A 204 -26.08 1.22 -53.91
C LYS A 204 -24.84 1.01 -54.77
N MET A 205 -23.61 1.05 -54.27
CA MET A 205 -22.42 0.94 -55.13
C MET A 205 -22.03 -0.51 -55.50
N ASP A 206 -22.40 -1.52 -54.71
CA ASP A 206 -22.11 -2.92 -55.06
C ASP A 206 -23.10 -3.56 -56.04
N ILE A 207 -24.24 -2.91 -56.32
CA ILE A 207 -25.25 -3.41 -57.28
C ILE A 207 -24.96 -2.94 -58.72
N ILE A 208 -24.00 -2.03 -58.93
CA ILE A 208 -23.68 -1.49 -60.27
C ILE A 208 -22.33 -1.98 -60.84
N GLY A 209 -21.71 -2.96 -60.20
CA GLY A 209 -20.51 -3.66 -60.70
C GLY A 209 -20.79 -5.09 -61.18
N SER A 210 -21.79 -5.29 -62.05
CA SER A 210 -21.99 -6.53 -62.82
C SER A 210 -21.46 -6.40 -64.25
#